data_AF-A0A9C7QSB7-F1
#
_entry.id   AF-A0A9C7QSB7-F1
#
_cell.length_a   1.000
_cell.length_b   1.000
_cell.length_c   1.000
_cell.angle_alpha   90.00
_cell.angle_beta   90.00
_cell.angle_gamma   90.00
#
_symmetry.space_group_name_H-M   'P 1'
#
loop_
_entity.id
_entity.type
_entity.pdbx_description
1 polymer ?
#
loop_
_entity_poly.entity_id
_entity_poly.type
_entity_poly.pdbx_seq_one_letter_code
_entity_poly.pdbx_strand_id
1 'polypeptide(L)' 'MAIDATLKVKQINSINPYGDGWNRHMEIDIDSIELVECVKPEEIISEYTAASLLDAMDESDVVRWLENEGYTVTND' A
#
# COMPACT_ATOMS: atom_id res chain seq x y z
N MET A 1 6.05 1.58 -6.08
CA MET A 1 6.29 1.51 -4.63
C MET A 1 7.01 0.21 -4.34
N ALA A 2 8.16 0.27 -3.68
CA ALA A 2 8.89 -0.89 -3.20
C ALA A 2 8.78 -0.88 -1.68
N ILE A 3 8.52 -2.05 -1.09
CA ILE A 3 8.54 -2.23 0.36
C ILE A 3 9.82 -2.97 0.67
N ASP A 4 10.71 -2.33 1.43
CA ASP A 4 11.91 -2.96 1.95
C ASP A 4 11.62 -3.46 3.37
N ALA A 5 11.76 -4.77 3.59
CA ALA A 5 11.55 -5.39 4.90
C ALA A 5 12.72 -6.30 5.26
N THR A 6 13.15 -6.25 6.53
CA THR A 6 14.17 -7.15 7.08
C THR A 6 13.52 -8.17 7.99
N LEU A 7 13.71 -9.46 7.69
CA LEU A 7 13.17 -10.58 8.45
C LEU A 7 14.32 -11.30 9.17
N LYS A 8 14.20 -11.52 10.48
CA LYS A 8 15.09 -12.44 11.19
C LYS A 8 14.43 -13.81 11.23
N VAL A 9 15.18 -14.80 10.76
CA VAL A 9 14.71 -16.17 10.62
C VAL A 9 15.70 -17.10 11.28
N LYS A 10 15.18 -18.11 11.98
CA LYS A 10 16.03 -19.09 12.67
C LYS A 10 16.75 -20.00 11.69
N GLN A 11 16.03 -20.47 10.67
CA GLN A 11 16.53 -21.34 9.62
C GLN A 11 15.63 -21.24 8.38
N ILE A 12 16.26 -21.18 7.20
CA ILE A 12 15.58 -21.29 5.90
C ILE A 12 15.76 -22.72 5.41
N ASN A 13 14.64 -23.39 5.09
CA ASN A 13 14.63 -24.77 4.64
C ASN A 13 14.76 -24.86 3.12
N SER A 14 14.08 -23.97 2.38
CA SER A 14 14.17 -23.90 0.92
C SER A 14 13.80 -22.52 0.38
N ILE A 15 14.32 -22.20 -0.82
CA ILE A 15 13.99 -21.00 -1.60
C ILE A 15 13.66 -21.47 -3.01
N ASN A 16 12.41 -21.26 -3.43
CA ASN A 16 11.92 -21.72 -4.71
C ASN A 16 11.38 -20.53 -5.52
N PRO A 17 12.17 -19.98 -6.45
CA PRO A 17 11.66 -19.00 -7.40
C PRO A 17 10.82 -19.70 -8.47
N TYR A 18 9.69 -19.11 -8.84
CA TYR A 18 8.82 -19.62 -9.90
C TYR A 18 8.15 -18.49 -10.68
N GLY A 19 7.55 -18.83 -11.82
CA GLY A 19 6.98 -17.86 -12.76
C GLY A 19 8.02 -17.27 -13.72
N ASP A 20 7.55 -16.50 -14.70
CA ASP A 20 8.37 -16.03 -15.82
C ASP A 20 8.08 -14.55 -16.17
N GLY A 21 9.09 -13.86 -16.66
CA GLY A 21 9.02 -12.43 -16.95
C GLY A 21 8.60 -11.59 -15.74
N TRP A 22 7.52 -10.80 -15.90
CA TRP A 22 6.99 -9.89 -14.88
C TRP A 22 6.21 -10.60 -13.74
N ASN A 23 5.88 -11.89 -13.91
CA ASN A 23 5.18 -12.70 -12.92
C ASN A 23 6.13 -13.61 -12.13
N ARG A 24 7.32 -13.12 -11.78
CA ARG A 24 8.24 -13.87 -10.93
C ARG A 24 7.80 -13.80 -9.47
N HIS A 25 7.76 -14.96 -8.84
CA HIS A 25 7.43 -15.14 -7.44
C HIS A 25 8.59 -15.84 -6.72
N MET A 26 8.69 -15.61 -5.41
CA MET A 26 9.65 -16.28 -4.54
C MET A 26 8.89 -16.89 -3.38
N GLU A 27 8.96 -18.21 -3.25
CA GLU A 27 8.46 -18.94 -2.09
C GLU A 27 9.64 -19.30 -1.18
N ILE A 28 9.48 -19.05 0.13
CA ILE A 28 10.50 -19.32 1.15
C ILE A 28 9.85 -20.14 2.27
N ASP A 29 10.41 -21.31 2.55
CA ASP A 29 10.01 -22.18 3.66
C ASP A 29 10.93 -21.96 4.88
N ILE A 30 10.35 -21.67 6.04
CA ILE A 30 11.03 -21.16 7.24
C ILE A 30 10.50 -21.85 8.50
N ASP A 31 11.40 -22.38 9.35
CA ASP A 31 11.04 -23.08 10.61
C ASP A 31 10.49 -22.13 11.69
N SER A 32 11.01 -20.91 11.77
CA SER A 32 10.58 -19.88 12.72
C SER A 32 10.97 -18.49 12.22
N ILE A 33 10.01 -17.56 12.26
CA ILE A 33 10.16 -16.16 11.83
C ILE A 33 9.87 -15.22 13.00
N GLU A 34 10.73 -14.23 13.20
CA GLU A 34 10.52 -13.15 14.16
C GLU A 34 10.55 -11.82 13.40
N LEU A 35 9.42 -11.11 13.43
CA LEU A 35 9.28 -9.77 12.86
C LEU A 35 9.87 -8.77 13.86
N VAL A 36 11.13 -8.40 13.65
CA VAL A 36 11.87 -7.51 14.56
C VAL A 36 11.45 -6.05 14.39
N GLU A 37 10.97 -5.68 13.21
CA GLU A 37 10.44 -4.35 12.88
C GLU A 37 9.17 -4.56 12.05
N CYS A 38 8.10 -5.00 12.71
CA CYS A 38 6.80 -5.06 12.08
C CYS A 38 6.19 -3.66 12.14
N VAL A 39 6.14 -2.95 11.01
CA VAL A 39 5.22 -1.81 10.87
C VAL A 39 3.82 -2.41 10.99
N LYS A 40 3.06 -2.01 12.02
CA LYS A 40 1.71 -2.54 12.19
C LYS A 40 0.89 -2.21 10.94
N PRO A 41 -0.10 -3.04 10.55
CA PRO A 41 -1.03 -2.65 9.48
C PRO A 41 -1.69 -1.28 9.72
N GLU A 42 -1.85 -0.88 10.98
CA GLU A 42 -2.32 0.46 11.37
C GLU A 42 -1.28 1.58 11.17
N GLU A 43 0.01 1.24 11.14
CA GLU A 43 1.15 2.12 10.86
C GLU A 43 1.54 2.12 9.37
N ILE A 44 1.01 1.18 8.58
CA ILE A 44 0.79 1.35 7.14
C ILE A 44 -0.37 2.34 6.98
N ILE A 45 -0.16 3.55 7.47
CA ILE A 45 -1.03 4.69 7.22
C ILE A 45 -0.86 4.95 5.73
N SER A 46 -1.94 4.81 4.96
CA SER A 46 -2.07 5.47 3.67
C SER A 46 -1.49 6.87 3.86
N GLU A 47 -0.33 7.17 3.27
CA GLU A 47 0.45 8.40 3.50
C GLU A 47 -0.40 9.68 3.36
N TYR A 48 -1.60 9.54 2.81
CA TYR A 48 -2.63 10.55 2.69
C TYR A 48 -3.91 10.11 3.40
N THR A 49 -4.37 10.94 4.34
CA THR A 49 -5.76 10.87 4.82
C THR A 49 -6.71 11.30 3.71
N ALA A 50 -8.01 10.98 3.81
CA ALA A 50 -8.99 11.48 2.83
C ALA A 50 -8.93 13.01 2.66
N ALA A 51 -8.67 13.75 3.74
CA ALA A 51 -8.44 15.19 3.68
C ALA A 51 -7.14 15.54 2.93
N SER A 52 -6.05 14.82 3.20
CA SER A 52 -4.77 15.00 2.49
C SER A 52 -4.86 14.70 0.99
N LEU A 53 -5.71 13.74 0.60
CA LEU A 53 -5.98 13.42 -0.80
C LEU A 53 -6.83 14.52 -1.45
N LEU A 54 -7.85 15.02 -0.75
CA LEU A 54 -8.69 16.11 -1.22
C LEU A 54 -7.91 17.43 -1.37
N ASP A 55 -7.01 17.75 -0.44
CA ASP A 55 -6.13 18.93 -0.52
C ASP A 55 -5.11 18.84 -1.67
N ALA A 56 -4.76 17.62 -2.09
CA ALA A 56 -3.87 17.38 -3.23
C ALA A 56 -4.60 17.40 -4.58
N MET A 57 -5.93 17.32 -4.58
CA MET A 57 -6.77 17.43 -5.77
C MET A 57 -7.10 18.89 -6.04
N ASP A 58 -7.12 19.29 -7.32
CA ASP A 58 -7.57 20.63 -7.67
C ASP A 58 -9.06 20.77 -7.33
N GLU A 59 -9.43 21.87 -6.68
CA GLU A 59 -10.79 22.16 -6.25
C GLU A 59 -11.77 22.06 -7.44
N SER A 60 -11.32 22.49 -8.62
CA SER A 60 -12.09 22.45 -9.86
C SER A 60 -12.46 21.01 -10.29
N ASP A 61 -11.58 20.04 -10.06
CA ASP A 61 -11.82 18.63 -10.39
C ASP A 61 -12.79 17.98 -9.40
N VAL A 62 -12.70 18.35 -8.13
CA VAL A 62 -13.61 17.87 -7.06
C VAL A 62 -15.02 18.40 -7.29
N VAL A 63 -15.16 19.70 -7.58
CA VAL A 63 -16.46 20.34 -7.89
C VAL A 63 -17.11 19.66 -9.10
N ARG A 64 -16.35 19.45 -10.18
CA ARG A 64 -16.85 18.81 -11.39
C ARG A 64 -17.31 17.38 -11.16
N TRP A 65 -16.61 16.63 -10.31
CA TRP A 65 -17.03 15.27 -9.96
C TRP A 65 -18.35 15.28 -9.17
N LEU A 66 -18.49 16.18 -8.18
CA LEU A 66 -19.71 16.31 -7.38
C LEU A 66 -20.93 16.72 -8.23
N GLU A 67 -20.75 17.62 -9.19
CA GLU A 67 -21.81 18.01 -10.12
C GLU A 67 -22.26 16.85 -11.03
N ASN A 68 -21.32 16.02 -11.50
CA ASN A 68 -21.65 14.84 -12.30
C ASN A 68 -22.42 13.77 -11.50
N GLU A 69 -22.19 13.67 -10.19
CA GLU A 69 -22.94 12.80 -9.28
C GLU A 69 -24.32 13.40 -8.90
N GLY A 70 -24.67 14.58 -9.41
CA GLY A 70 -25.98 15.22 -9.24
C GLY A 70 -26.08 16.15 -8.02
N TYR A 71 -24.96 16.50 -7.40
CA TYR A 71 -24.91 17.50 -6.32
C TYR A 71 -24.75 18.91 -6.89
N THR A 72 -25.30 19.91 -6.20
CA THR A 72 -25.06 21.33 -6.52
C THR A 72 -24.06 21.88 -5.53
N VAL A 73 -22.90 22.32 -6.02
CA VAL A 73 -21.85 22.93 -5.18
C VAL A 73 -22.03 24.45 -5.19
N THR A 74 -22.12 25.05 -4.00
CA THR A 74 -22.20 26.50 -3.82
C THR A 74 -20.97 26.97 -3.06
N ASN A 75 -20.22 27.91 -3.64
CA ASN A 75 -19.10 28.55 -2.97
C ASN A 75 -19.63 29.73 -2.14
N ASP A 76 -19.41 29.68 -0.83
CA ASP A 76 -19.57 30.82 0.08
C ASP A 76 -18.28 31.67 0.12
#